data_AF-A0A9D2D2H8-F1
#
_entry.id   AF-A0A9D2D2H8-F1
#
_cell.length_a   1.000
_cell.length_b   1.000
_cell.length_c   1.000
_cell.angle_alpha   90.00
_cell.angle_beta   90.00
_cell.angle_gamma   90.00
#
_symmetry.space_group_name_H-M   'P 1'
#
loop_
_entity.id
_entity.type
_entity.pdbx_description
1 polymer ?
#
loop_
_entity_poly.entity_id
_entity_poly.type
_entity_poly.pdbx_seq_one_letter_code
_entity_poly.pdbx_strand_id
1 'polypeptide(L)'
;MREFFEKMKKGSVLGFVLCIVFGVIICIWPGAVLSIICRVAGAVILAFGIYSLVLCSKKEDTAVQTFQLVAGIVMCVLGVWILFVPGTFLRLIPVVIGIILIYHGIKHILLTSQTNKETAGSWTAGFILAVIAIVLGIVMIFGAGFFLRLGMIFVGVVLIYDGIAGLYMTGHMNRVFKDQKKEDDVIDVDYKEM
;
A
#
# COMPACT_ATOMS: atom_id res chain seq x y z
N MET A 1 18.29 -1.92 -31.06
CA MET A 1 17.70 -2.76 -29.99
C MET A 1 18.60 -2.92 -28.75
N ARG A 2 19.94 -3.07 -28.86
CA ARG A 2 20.83 -3.22 -27.70
C ARG A 2 20.86 -2.02 -26.74
N GLU A 3 20.77 -0.78 -27.24
CA GLU A 3 20.68 0.43 -26.39
C GLU A 3 19.36 0.54 -25.62
N PHE A 4 18.24 0.08 -26.19
CA PHE A 4 16.96 0.01 -25.48
C PHE A 4 17.01 -1.03 -24.37
N PHE A 5 17.63 -2.18 -24.63
CA PHE A 5 17.86 -3.21 -23.61
C PHE A 5 18.79 -2.73 -22.50
N GLU A 6 19.87 -1.99 -22.81
CA GLU A 6 20.71 -1.38 -21.78
C GLU A 6 20.00 -0.29 -20.98
N LYS A 7 19.17 0.55 -21.62
CA LYS A 7 18.35 1.55 -20.93
C LYS A 7 17.26 0.90 -20.07
N MET A 8 16.62 -0.18 -20.53
CA MET A 8 15.65 -0.92 -19.73
C MET A 8 16.31 -1.67 -18.58
N LYS A 9 17.49 -2.26 -18.78
CA LYS A 9 18.21 -2.99 -17.74
C LYS A 9 18.81 -2.05 -16.69
N LYS A 10 19.33 -0.89 -17.13
CA LYS A 10 19.68 0.22 -16.22
C LYS A 10 18.42 0.77 -15.54
N GLY A 11 17.28 0.85 -16.23
CA GLY A 11 16.00 1.27 -15.68
C GLY A 11 15.45 0.33 -14.60
N SER A 12 15.56 -0.99 -14.80
CA SER A 12 15.16 -1.98 -13.80
C SER A 12 16.06 -1.94 -12.58
N VAL A 13 17.38 -1.90 -12.77
CA VAL A 13 18.34 -1.77 -11.66
C VAL A 13 18.15 -0.44 -10.92
N LEU A 14 17.93 0.65 -11.65
CA LEU A 14 17.62 1.97 -11.08
C LEU A 14 16.35 1.93 -10.23
N GLY A 15 15.31 1.23 -10.70
CA GLY A 15 14.07 1.00 -9.94
C GLY A 15 14.33 0.30 -8.60
N PHE A 16 15.09 -0.80 -8.60
CA PHE A 16 15.42 -1.51 -7.36
C PHE A 16 16.27 -0.67 -6.40
N VAL A 17 17.25 0.07 -6.91
CA VAL A 17 18.07 1.00 -6.11
C VAL A 17 17.21 2.11 -5.52
N LEU A 18 16.30 2.69 -6.31
CA LEU A 18 15.34 3.69 -5.83
C LEU A 18 14.43 3.11 -4.74
N CYS A 19 13.92 1.89 -4.89
CA CYS A 19 13.11 1.23 -3.85
C CYS A 19 13.87 1.10 -2.53
N ILE A 20 15.14 0.70 -2.55
CA ILE A 20 15.98 0.63 -1.35
C ILE A 20 16.14 2.02 -0.73
N VAL A 21 16.47 3.03 -1.53
CA VAL A 21 16.65 4.42 -1.05
C VAL A 21 15.36 4.96 -0.44
N PHE A 22 14.21 4.81 -1.12
CA PHE A 22 12.91 5.21 -0.59
C PHE A 22 12.56 4.46 0.69
N GLY A 23 12.84 3.16 0.76
CA GLY A 23 12.57 2.34 1.94
C GLY A 23 13.36 2.82 3.15
N VAL A 24 14.65 3.16 2.96
CA VAL A 24 15.49 3.76 4.00
C VAL A 24 14.96 5.12 4.44
N ILE A 25 14.57 6.00 3.50
CA ILE A 25 14.00 7.32 3.82
C ILE A 25 12.73 7.17 4.66
N ILE A 26 11.84 6.23 4.29
CA ILE A 26 10.60 5.93 5.02
C ILE A 26 10.91 5.46 6.45
N CYS A 27 11.90 4.58 6.62
CA CYS A 27 12.28 4.07 7.94
C CYS A 27 12.83 5.16 8.87
N ILE A 28 13.64 6.09 8.34
CA ILE A 28 14.25 7.15 9.16
C ILE A 28 13.22 8.26 9.46
N TRP A 29 12.37 8.64 8.49
CA TRP A 29 11.44 9.78 8.62
C TRP A 29 9.96 9.40 8.34
N PRO A 30 9.39 8.42 9.05
CA PRO A 30 8.05 7.90 8.72
C PRO A 30 6.95 8.96 8.85
N GLY A 31 7.07 9.89 9.81
CA GLY A 31 6.08 10.95 10.02
C GLY A 31 6.07 12.02 8.93
N ALA A 32 7.25 12.40 8.42
CA ALA A 32 7.37 13.35 7.32
C ALA A 32 6.83 12.74 6.03
N VAL A 33 7.23 11.51 5.72
CA VAL A 33 6.76 10.82 4.50
C VAL A 33 5.25 10.65 4.52
N LEU A 34 4.66 10.25 5.65
CA LEU A 34 3.22 10.08 5.77
C LEU A 34 2.47 11.41 5.54
N SER A 35 3.02 12.52 6.06
CA SER A 35 2.44 13.86 5.85
C SER A 35 2.54 14.30 4.39
N ILE A 36 3.66 14.00 3.71
CA ILE A 36 3.86 14.31 2.30
C ILE A 36 2.88 13.49 1.44
N ILE A 37 2.79 12.18 1.67
CA ILE A 37 1.86 11.30 0.94
C ILE A 37 0.43 11.82 1.08
N CYS A 38 0.02 12.18 2.30
CA CYS A 38 -1.31 12.70 2.57
C CYS A 38 -1.58 14.04 1.85
N ARG A 39 -0.59 14.94 1.82
CA ARG A 39 -0.70 16.21 1.06
C ARG A 39 -0.81 15.97 -0.44
N VAL A 40 0.01 15.08 -0.99
CA VAL A 40 -0.04 14.74 -2.42
C VAL A 40 -1.39 14.10 -2.77
N ALA A 41 -1.86 13.15 -1.97
CA ALA A 41 -3.18 12.54 -2.14
C ALA A 41 -4.31 13.59 -2.06
N GLY A 42 -4.26 14.50 -1.07
CA GLY A 42 -5.20 15.60 -0.95
C GLY A 42 -5.20 16.54 -2.16
N ALA A 43 -4.02 16.87 -2.69
CA ALA A 43 -3.90 17.67 -3.91
C ALA A 43 -4.50 16.97 -5.14
N VAL A 44 -4.28 15.66 -5.29
CA VAL A 44 -4.88 14.87 -6.37
C VAL A 44 -6.40 14.80 -6.24
N ILE A 45 -6.93 14.56 -5.03
CA ILE A 45 -8.37 14.56 -4.76
C ILE A 45 -8.98 15.92 -5.09
N LEU A 46 -8.31 17.01 -4.72
CA LEU A 46 -8.74 18.37 -5.01
C LEU A 46 -8.75 18.63 -6.53
N ALA A 47 -7.71 18.24 -7.26
CA ALA A 47 -7.66 18.36 -8.71
C ALA A 47 -8.78 17.55 -9.38
N PHE A 48 -9.06 16.34 -8.90
CA PHE A 48 -10.17 15.52 -9.39
C PHE A 48 -11.54 16.13 -9.08
N GLY A 49 -11.71 16.73 -7.90
CA GLY A 49 -12.93 17.46 -7.52
C GLY A 49 -13.18 18.65 -8.45
N ILE A 50 -12.15 19.44 -8.74
CA ILE A 50 -12.22 20.56 -9.71
C ILE A 50 -12.56 20.04 -11.11
N TYR A 51 -11.89 18.97 -11.56
CA TYR A 51 -12.17 18.35 -12.85
C TYR A 51 -13.63 17.88 -12.95
N SER A 52 -14.15 17.24 -11.90
CA SER A 52 -15.56 16.81 -11.82
C SER A 52 -16.52 18.00 -11.91
N LEU A 53 -16.22 19.13 -11.26
CA LEU A 53 -17.03 20.35 -11.35
C LEU A 53 -17.04 20.93 -12.78
N VAL A 54 -15.89 20.98 -13.44
CA VAL A 54 -15.77 21.49 -14.82
C VAL A 54 -16.49 20.59 -15.82
N LEU A 55 -16.40 19.26 -15.67
CA LEU A 55 -17.13 18.32 -16.54
C LEU A 55 -18.64 18.40 -16.34
N CYS A 56 -19.07 18.75 -15.14
CA CYS A 56 -20.47 18.86 -14.80
C CYS A 56 -21.18 19.97 -15.59
N SER A 57 -20.48 21.09 -15.86
CA SER A 57 -20.99 22.18 -16.70
C SER A 57 -21.22 21.81 -18.17
N LYS A 58 -20.72 20.66 -18.62
CA LYS A 58 -20.82 20.21 -20.02
C LYS A 58 -21.90 19.14 -20.26
N LYS A 59 -22.58 18.67 -19.20
CA LYS A 59 -23.60 17.61 -19.33
C LYS A 59 -25.01 18.19 -19.31
N GLU A 60 -25.84 17.70 -20.22
CA GLU A 60 -27.26 18.09 -20.33
C GLU A 60 -28.19 17.26 -19.43
N ASP A 61 -27.72 16.12 -18.89
CA ASP A 61 -28.50 15.27 -17.97
C ASP A 61 -28.56 15.84 -16.54
N THR A 62 -29.69 16.45 -16.18
CA THR A 62 -29.91 17.16 -14.89
C THR A 62 -29.68 16.29 -13.65
N ALA A 63 -30.04 15.00 -13.70
CA ALA A 63 -29.87 14.08 -12.58
C ALA A 63 -28.39 13.72 -12.34
N VAL A 64 -27.67 13.41 -13.42
CA VAL A 64 -26.23 13.10 -13.39
C VAL A 64 -25.44 14.36 -13.01
N GLN A 65 -25.86 15.52 -13.51
CA GLN A 65 -25.29 16.81 -13.17
C GLN A 65 -25.37 17.08 -11.66
N THR A 66 -26.56 16.98 -11.06
CA THR A 66 -26.74 17.24 -9.62
C THR A 66 -25.87 16.33 -8.75
N PHE A 67 -25.84 15.03 -9.07
CA PHE A 67 -25.00 14.08 -8.34
C PHE A 67 -23.49 14.39 -8.47
N GLN A 68 -23.03 14.72 -9.68
CA GLN A 68 -21.63 15.08 -9.93
C GLN A 68 -21.21 16.41 -9.30
N LEU A 69 -22.11 17.40 -9.22
CA LEU A 69 -21.86 18.65 -8.51
C LEU A 69 -21.67 18.39 -7.02
N VAL A 70 -22.61 17.67 -6.38
CA VAL A 70 -22.53 17.36 -4.94
C VAL A 70 -21.27 16.55 -4.64
N ALA A 71 -20.99 15.50 -5.41
CA ALA A 71 -19.78 14.70 -5.24
C ALA A 71 -18.49 15.54 -5.44
N GLY A 72 -18.45 16.42 -6.46
CA GLY A 72 -17.33 17.31 -6.72
C GLY A 72 -17.07 18.31 -5.60
N ILE A 73 -18.13 18.92 -5.06
CA ILE A 73 -18.04 19.85 -3.92
C ILE A 73 -17.50 19.13 -2.69
N VAL A 74 -18.06 17.95 -2.35
CA VAL A 74 -17.61 17.15 -1.21
C VAL A 74 -16.13 16.77 -1.36
N MET A 75 -15.72 16.32 -2.54
CA MET A 75 -14.32 15.99 -2.83
C MET A 75 -13.39 17.21 -2.71
N CYS A 76 -13.81 18.39 -3.18
CA CYS A 76 -13.05 19.63 -2.99
C CYS A 76 -12.89 19.99 -1.52
N VAL A 77 -13.97 19.94 -0.72
CA VAL A 77 -13.92 20.25 0.72
C VAL A 77 -13.01 19.26 1.45
N LEU A 78 -13.13 17.96 1.16
CA LEU A 78 -12.26 16.93 1.73
C LEU A 78 -10.79 17.13 1.31
N GLY A 79 -10.54 17.43 0.04
CA GLY A 79 -9.20 17.68 -0.48
C GLY A 79 -8.54 18.87 0.21
N VAL A 80 -9.26 19.99 0.35
CA VAL A 80 -8.78 21.18 1.08
C VAL A 80 -8.49 20.82 2.55
N TRP A 81 -9.42 20.15 3.23
CA TRP A 81 -9.24 19.75 4.62
C TRP A 81 -7.97 18.92 4.83
N ILE A 82 -7.74 17.92 3.97
CA ILE A 82 -6.57 17.04 4.03
C ILE A 82 -5.26 17.83 3.84
N LEU A 83 -5.26 18.84 2.97
CA LEU A 83 -4.07 19.67 2.73
C LEU A 83 -3.67 20.50 3.95
N PHE A 84 -4.65 21.06 4.67
CA PHE A 84 -4.40 21.88 5.85
C PHE A 84 -4.08 21.05 7.10
N VAL A 85 -4.73 19.89 7.28
CA VAL A 85 -4.56 19.07 8.49
C VAL A 85 -4.34 17.59 8.14
N PRO A 86 -3.21 17.23 7.50
CA PRO A 86 -2.93 15.85 7.10
C PRO A 86 -2.79 14.92 8.33
N GLY A 87 -2.25 15.43 9.44
CA GLY A 87 -2.01 14.65 10.65
C GLY A 87 -3.27 14.09 11.30
N THR A 88 -4.38 14.84 11.30
CA THR A 88 -5.65 14.38 11.88
C THR A 88 -6.30 13.31 11.00
N PHE A 89 -6.26 13.48 9.69
CA PHE A 89 -6.79 12.50 8.75
C PHE A 89 -6.09 11.15 8.89
N LEU A 90 -4.77 11.16 8.99
CA LEU A 90 -3.97 9.94 9.14
C LEU A 90 -4.31 9.18 10.43
N ARG A 91 -4.50 9.89 11.55
CA ARG A 91 -4.91 9.29 12.83
C ARG A 91 -6.30 8.66 12.79
N LEU A 92 -7.16 9.10 11.89
CA LEU A 92 -8.50 8.55 11.73
C LEU A 92 -8.46 7.07 11.28
N ILE A 93 -7.50 6.71 10.43
CA ILE A 93 -7.37 5.36 9.85
C ILE A 93 -7.27 4.27 10.93
N PRO A 94 -6.25 4.27 11.83
CA PRO A 94 -6.13 3.25 12.87
C PRO A 94 -7.28 3.32 13.90
N VAL A 95 -7.89 4.49 14.12
CA VAL A 95 -9.05 4.62 15.00
C VAL A 95 -10.25 3.88 14.43
N VAL A 96 -10.55 4.08 13.13
CA VAL A 96 -11.64 3.38 12.44
C VAL A 96 -11.38 1.88 12.41
N ILE A 97 -10.15 1.45 12.09
CA ILE A 97 -9.76 0.04 12.14
C ILE A 97 -9.97 -0.52 13.55
N GLY A 98 -9.55 0.20 14.59
CA GLY A 98 -9.72 -0.20 15.99
C GLY A 98 -11.19 -0.38 16.38
N ILE A 99 -12.06 0.54 15.97
CA ILE A 99 -13.52 0.44 16.21
C ILE A 99 -14.11 -0.79 15.51
N ILE A 100 -13.75 -1.02 14.24
CA ILE A 100 -14.20 -2.21 13.47
C ILE A 100 -13.73 -3.49 14.17
N LEU A 101 -12.52 -3.49 14.73
CA LEU A 101 -11.92 -4.65 15.37
C LEU A 101 -12.59 -4.96 16.72
N ILE A 102 -12.98 -3.94 17.49
CA ILE A 102 -13.82 -4.10 18.68
C ILE A 102 -15.20 -4.68 18.31
N TYR A 103 -15.84 -4.14 17.26
CA TYR A 103 -17.12 -4.64 16.77
C TYR A 103 -17.04 -6.13 16.38
N HIS A 104 -15.99 -6.52 15.66
CA HIS A 104 -15.75 -7.93 15.32
C HIS A 104 -15.52 -8.79 16.56
N GLY A 105 -14.76 -8.30 17.55
CA GLY A 105 -14.56 -8.99 18.82
C GLY A 105 -15.88 -9.27 19.55
N ILE A 106 -16.74 -8.26 19.68
CA ILE A 106 -18.07 -8.41 20.31
C ILE A 106 -18.93 -9.40 19.52
N LYS A 107 -18.97 -9.28 18.19
CA LYS A 107 -19.72 -10.21 17.33
C LYS A 107 -19.24 -11.65 17.49
N HIS A 108 -17.93 -11.87 17.56
CA HIS A 108 -17.35 -13.20 17.80
C HIS A 108 -17.74 -13.76 19.17
N ILE A 109 -17.78 -12.96 20.23
CA ILE A 109 -18.25 -13.40 21.56
C ILE A 109 -19.72 -13.81 21.50
N LEU A 110 -20.57 -13.02 20.83
CA LEU A 110 -22.00 -13.30 20.70
C LEU A 110 -22.27 -14.55 19.84
N LEU A 111 -21.54 -14.73 18.74
CA LEU A 111 -21.66 -15.90 17.85
C LEU A 111 -21.22 -17.17 18.56
N THR A 112 -20.02 -17.13 19.17
CA THR A 112 -19.49 -18.27 19.90
C THR A 112 -20.38 -18.65 21.09
N SER A 113 -20.97 -17.68 21.80
CA SER A 113 -21.93 -17.94 22.88
C SER A 113 -23.24 -18.57 22.41
N GLN A 114 -23.67 -18.32 21.16
CA GLN A 114 -24.84 -18.98 20.58
C GLN A 114 -24.51 -20.40 20.11
N THR A 115 -23.34 -20.60 19.49
CA THR A 115 -22.85 -21.91 19.03
C THR A 115 -22.47 -22.85 20.19
N ASN A 116 -22.10 -22.29 21.35
CA ASN A 116 -21.71 -23.06 22.52
C ASN A 116 -22.87 -23.82 23.20
N LYS A 117 -24.11 -23.66 22.72
CA LYS A 117 -25.21 -24.57 23.08
C LYS A 117 -25.10 -25.94 22.41
N GLU A 118 -24.26 -26.12 21.39
CA GLU A 118 -24.24 -27.34 20.57
C GLU A 118 -22.90 -28.08 20.48
N THR A 119 -21.73 -27.50 20.81
CA THR A 119 -20.45 -28.23 20.66
C THR A 119 -19.35 -27.77 21.63
N ALA A 120 -19.07 -28.61 22.62
CA ALA A 120 -18.04 -28.39 23.65
C ALA A 120 -16.67 -28.88 23.17
N GLY A 121 -15.79 -27.97 22.76
CA GLY A 121 -14.39 -28.33 22.49
C GLY A 121 -13.46 -27.19 22.08
N SER A 122 -13.94 -26.19 21.33
CA SER A 122 -13.12 -25.09 20.78
C SER A 122 -13.59 -23.68 21.17
N TRP A 123 -14.58 -23.57 22.06
CA TRP A 123 -15.19 -22.29 22.45
C TRP A 123 -14.21 -21.32 23.12
N THR A 124 -13.29 -21.85 23.92
CA THR A 124 -12.29 -21.06 24.64
C THR A 124 -11.32 -20.35 23.69
N ALA A 125 -10.92 -21.00 22.58
CA ALA A 125 -10.04 -20.39 21.58
C ALA A 125 -10.72 -19.20 20.88
N GLY A 126 -12.01 -19.33 20.55
CA GLY A 126 -12.80 -18.23 19.97
C GLY A 126 -12.98 -17.06 20.93
N PHE A 127 -13.19 -17.34 22.21
CA PHE A 127 -13.31 -16.32 23.25
C PHE A 127 -11.98 -15.57 23.48
N ILE A 128 -10.87 -16.30 23.56
CA ILE A 128 -9.53 -15.72 23.73
C ILE A 128 -9.18 -14.82 22.54
N LEU A 129 -9.40 -15.26 21.30
CA LEU A 129 -9.17 -14.45 20.10
C LEU A 129 -10.02 -13.18 20.11
N ALA A 130 -11.28 -13.26 20.55
CA ALA A 130 -12.15 -12.09 20.63
C ALA A 130 -11.71 -11.08 21.70
N VAL A 131 -11.24 -11.55 22.87
CA VAL A 131 -10.67 -10.69 23.91
C VAL A 131 -9.40 -10.01 23.39
N ILE A 132 -8.51 -10.76 22.73
CA ILE A 132 -7.29 -10.20 22.11
C ILE A 132 -7.66 -9.12 21.09
N ALA A 133 -8.68 -9.36 20.25
CA ALA A 133 -9.16 -8.37 19.30
C ALA A 133 -9.63 -7.09 20.01
N ILE A 134 -10.49 -7.19 21.02
CA ILE A 134 -10.98 -6.01 21.74
C ILE A 134 -9.81 -5.21 22.35
N VAL A 135 -8.85 -5.88 22.99
CA VAL A 135 -7.66 -5.23 23.57
C VAL A 135 -6.83 -4.54 22.50
N LEU A 136 -6.54 -5.22 21.38
CA LEU A 136 -5.80 -4.64 20.26
C LEU A 136 -6.52 -3.43 19.66
N GLY A 137 -7.84 -3.48 19.54
CA GLY A 137 -8.64 -2.36 19.03
C GLY A 137 -8.56 -1.14 19.94
N ILE A 138 -8.64 -1.33 21.26
CA ILE A 138 -8.47 -0.25 22.25
C ILE A 138 -7.06 0.34 22.14
N VAL A 139 -6.03 -0.50 22.10
CA VAL A 139 -4.63 -0.07 21.97
C VAL A 139 -4.42 0.71 20.66
N MET A 140 -5.05 0.30 19.55
CA MET A 140 -5.00 1.04 18.28
C MET A 140 -5.62 2.43 18.36
N ILE A 141 -6.73 2.60 19.09
CA ILE A 141 -7.40 3.90 19.24
C ILE A 141 -6.50 4.87 20.01
N PHE A 142 -5.95 4.45 21.15
CA PHE A 142 -5.07 5.31 21.96
C PHE A 142 -3.67 5.47 21.34
N GLY A 143 -3.19 4.44 20.64
CA GLY A 143 -1.87 4.38 20.02
C GLY A 143 -1.83 4.78 18.55
N ALA A 144 -2.87 5.42 18.00
CA ALA A 144 -3.03 5.69 16.56
C ALA A 144 -1.75 6.19 15.86
N GLY A 145 -1.05 7.16 16.46
CA GLY A 145 0.20 7.68 15.92
C GLY A 145 1.35 6.66 15.92
N PHE A 146 1.43 5.82 16.94
CA PHE A 146 2.41 4.74 17.02
C PHE A 146 2.15 3.68 15.94
N PHE A 147 0.91 3.24 15.76
CA PHE A 147 0.56 2.25 14.73
C PHE A 147 0.82 2.73 13.32
N LEU A 148 0.51 4.00 13.02
CA LEU A 148 0.84 4.60 11.72
C LEU A 148 2.34 4.62 11.47
N ARG A 149 3.13 5.03 12.48
CA ARG A 149 4.59 5.05 12.38
C ARG A 149 5.14 3.64 12.20
N LEU A 150 4.65 2.67 12.99
CA LEU A 150 5.07 1.27 12.91
C LEU A 150 4.73 0.66 11.54
N GLY A 151 3.53 0.90 11.03
CA GLY A 151 3.10 0.45 9.72
C GLY A 151 3.96 1.03 8.59
N MET A 152 4.32 2.31 8.68
CA MET A 152 5.23 2.94 7.72
C MET A 152 6.63 2.32 7.76
N ILE A 153 7.17 2.05 8.95
CA ILE A 153 8.47 1.36 9.08
C ILE A 153 8.39 -0.04 8.47
N PHE A 154 7.30 -0.77 8.74
CA PHE A 154 7.08 -2.09 8.15
C PHE A 154 7.07 -2.04 6.62
N VAL A 155 6.34 -1.07 6.03
CA VAL A 155 6.35 -0.83 4.58
C VAL A 155 7.74 -0.49 4.07
N GLY A 156 8.51 0.33 4.80
CA GLY A 156 9.90 0.65 4.46
C GLY A 156 10.81 -0.58 4.44
N VAL A 157 10.70 -1.46 5.43
CA VAL A 157 11.47 -2.71 5.51
C VAL A 157 11.11 -3.66 4.36
N VAL A 158 9.82 -3.82 4.07
CA VAL A 158 9.36 -4.63 2.93
C VAL A 158 9.89 -4.07 1.62
N LEU A 159 9.90 -2.75 1.45
CA LEU A 159 10.43 -2.11 0.23
C LEU A 159 11.94 -2.31 0.05
N ILE A 160 12.70 -2.30 1.16
CA ILE A 160 14.13 -2.62 1.14
C ILE A 160 14.32 -4.09 0.73
N TYR A 161 13.54 -5.00 1.32
CA TYR A 161 13.59 -6.43 0.98
C TYR A 161 13.28 -6.66 -0.50
N ASP A 162 12.21 -6.07 -1.03
CA ASP A 162 11.82 -6.17 -2.44
C ASP A 162 12.90 -5.61 -3.37
N GLY A 163 13.53 -4.50 -2.99
CA GLY A 163 14.64 -3.91 -3.73
C GLY A 163 15.86 -4.84 -3.80
N ILE A 164 16.25 -5.44 -2.68
CA ILE A 164 17.38 -6.39 -2.62
C ILE A 164 17.05 -7.67 -3.41
N ALA A 165 15.85 -8.23 -3.21
CA ALA A 165 15.40 -9.43 -3.91
C ALA A 165 15.36 -9.23 -5.42
N GLY A 166 14.84 -8.09 -5.88
CA GLY A 166 14.79 -7.74 -7.29
C GLY A 166 16.18 -7.54 -7.92
N LEU A 167 17.12 -6.94 -7.18
CA LEU A 167 18.51 -6.81 -7.61
C LEU A 167 19.19 -8.18 -7.73
N TYR A 168 18.97 -9.07 -6.74
CA TYR A 168 19.49 -10.43 -6.75
C TYR A 168 18.95 -11.24 -7.94
N MET A 169 17.63 -11.23 -8.17
CA MET A 169 17.00 -11.93 -9.30
C MET A 169 17.51 -11.41 -10.64
N THR A 170 17.62 -10.09 -10.81
CA THR A 170 18.14 -9.48 -12.05
C THR A 170 19.61 -9.88 -12.28
N GLY A 171 20.42 -9.93 -11.23
CA GLY A 171 21.80 -10.40 -11.28
C GLY A 171 21.91 -11.87 -11.66
N HIS A 172 21.11 -12.74 -11.03
CA HIS A 172 21.06 -14.18 -11.33
C HIS A 172 20.62 -14.43 -12.77
N MET A 173 19.52 -13.81 -13.20
CA MET A 173 19.00 -13.94 -14.56
C MET A 173 20.04 -13.48 -15.59
N ASN A 174 20.78 -12.40 -15.31
CA ASN A 174 21.86 -11.95 -16.19
C ASN A 174 23.07 -12.90 -16.25
N ARG A 175 23.33 -13.67 -15.19
CA ARG A 175 24.36 -14.72 -15.20
C ARG A 175 23.89 -15.92 -16.03
N VAL A 176 22.66 -16.38 -15.82
CA VAL A 176 22.06 -17.48 -16.60
C VAL A 176 22.04 -17.17 -18.10
N PHE A 177 21.61 -15.96 -18.49
CA PHE A 177 21.65 -15.54 -19.91
C PHE A 177 23.07 -15.42 -20.47
N LYS A 178 24.07 -15.08 -19.63
CA LYS A 178 25.46 -14.99 -20.07
C LYS A 178 26.10 -16.37 -20.22
N ASP A 179 25.71 -17.33 -19.38
CA ASP A 179 26.20 -18.71 -19.47
C ASP A 179 25.55 -19.43 -20.67
N GLN A 180 24.25 -19.26 -20.91
CA GLN A 180 23.58 -19.76 -22.13
C GLN A 180 24.18 -19.18 -23.40
N LYS A 181 24.41 -17.86 -23.45
CA LYS A 181 25.04 -17.23 -24.61
C LYS A 181 26.48 -17.71 -24.85
N LYS A 182 27.21 -18.04 -23.78
CA LYS A 182 28.57 -18.61 -23.90
C LYS A 182 28.53 -20.04 -24.41
N GLU A 183 27.53 -20.83 -24.02
CA GLU A 183 27.36 -22.20 -24.51
C GLU A 183 26.99 -22.20 -26.01
N ASP A 184 26.08 -21.32 -26.44
CA ASP A 184 25.72 -21.14 -27.86
C ASP A 184 26.91 -20.63 -28.69
N ASP A 185 27.69 -19.65 -28.20
CA ASP A 185 28.89 -19.16 -28.90
C ASP A 185 29.96 -20.26 -29.04
N VAL A 186 30.13 -21.14 -28.05
CA VAL A 186 31.16 -22.21 -28.07
C VAL A 186 30.79 -23.34 -29.02
N ILE A 187 29.50 -23.66 -29.16
CA ILE A 187 29.02 -24.68 -30.11
C ILE A 187 29.22 -24.18 -31.56
N ASP A 188 29.05 -22.89 -31.85
CA ASP A 188 29.29 -22.33 -33.20
C ASP A 188 30.79 -22.27 -33.60
N VAL A 189 31.75 -22.26 -32.65
CA VAL A 189 33.19 -22.26 -32.99
C VAL A 189 33.72 -23.66 -33.31
N ASP A 190 33.07 -24.72 -32.80
CA ASP A 190 33.51 -26.10 -33.00
C ASP A 190 33.03 -26.69 -34.36
N TYR A 191 32.15 -25.99 -35.07
CA TYR A 191 31.71 -26.35 -36.43
C TYR A 191 32.33 -25.47 -37.53
N LYS A 192 33.64 -25.24 -37.47
CA LYS A 192 34.40 -24.82 -38.65
C LYS A 192 35.22 -25.99 -39.17
N GLU A 193 34.59 -26.68 -40.12
CA GLU A 193 35.00 -27.90 -40.82
C GLU A 193 36.51 -27.99 -41.15
N MET A 194 37.06 -29.20 -40.95
CA MET A 194 38.18 -29.72 -41.75
C MET A 194 37.71 -30.06 -43.16
#